data_AF-A0A553QJ66-F1
#
_entry.id   AF-A0A553QJ66-F1
#
_cell.length_a   1.000
_cell.length_b   1.000
_cell.length_c   1.000
_cell.angle_alpha   90.00
_cell.angle_beta   90.00
_cell.angle_gamma   90.00
#
_symmetry.space_group_name_H-M   'P 1'
#
loop_
_entity.id
_entity.type
_entity.pdbx_description
1 polymer ?
#
loop_
_entity_poly.entity_id
_entity_poly.type
_entity_poly.pdbx_seq_one_letter_code
_entity_poly.pdbx_strand_id
1 'polypeptide(L)'
;MSSPQNQSPDADPPKFHRLFRFYDPEVVAVLGILLGLFQVFLAVLAYTISTEVKYLFICPLCVGFVSVLAGSFGMASERTPRRELLKTSLISGLAGLMGTLIGLVVYIYAASMSPALSSCPEGAFHWCPESVFKSFYYAVSGQLLFYNSATLILHCFFTLSALKGLRVH
;
A
#
# COMPACT_ATOMS: atom_id res chain seq x y z
N MET A 1 0.65 -49.51 30.19
CA MET A 1 0.21 -49.45 28.78
C MET A 1 -0.20 -48.02 28.48
N SER A 2 0.75 -47.21 28.02
CA SER A 2 0.56 -45.81 27.64
C SER A 2 0.62 -45.72 26.12
N SER A 3 -0.51 -45.33 25.53
CA SER A 3 -0.69 -45.20 24.09
C SER A 3 0.23 -44.12 23.50
N PRO A 4 0.98 -44.37 22.42
CA PRO A 4 1.71 -43.31 21.73
C PRO A 4 0.72 -42.47 20.90
N GLN A 5 0.67 -41.16 21.20
CA GLN A 5 0.04 -40.19 20.31
C GLN A 5 0.78 -40.19 18.97
N ASN A 6 0.12 -40.70 17.95
CA ASN A 6 0.50 -40.57 16.55
C ASN A 6 0.58 -39.07 16.20
N GLN A 7 1.80 -38.53 16.12
CA GLN A 7 2.06 -37.27 15.45
C GLN A 7 1.78 -37.47 13.95
N SER A 8 0.80 -36.73 13.44
CA SER A 8 0.52 -36.58 12.01
C SER A 8 1.80 -36.19 11.27
N PRO A 9 2.05 -36.72 10.05
CA PRO A 9 3.28 -36.45 9.32
C PRO A 9 3.39 -34.97 8.97
N ASP A 10 4.63 -34.48 8.99
CA ASP A 10 5.11 -33.15 8.60
C ASP A 10 4.31 -32.50 7.46
N ALA A 11 3.29 -31.73 7.81
CA ALA A 11 2.81 -30.68 6.94
C ALA A 11 3.73 -29.48 7.20
N ASP A 12 4.61 -29.18 6.23
CA ASP A 12 5.45 -27.99 6.25
C ASP A 12 4.62 -26.78 6.72
N PRO A 13 5.14 -25.94 7.63
CA PRO A 13 4.34 -24.88 8.20
C PRO A 13 3.92 -23.90 7.10
N PRO A 14 2.67 -23.38 7.14
CA PRO A 14 2.13 -22.57 6.06
C PRO A 14 2.94 -21.29 5.87
N LYS A 15 3.69 -21.23 4.76
CA LYS A 15 4.52 -20.10 4.34
C LYS A 15 3.92 -19.39 3.13
N PHE A 16 4.42 -18.19 2.81
CA PHE A 16 4.05 -17.56 1.56
C PHE A 16 4.46 -18.43 0.38
N HIS A 17 3.53 -18.66 -0.54
CA HIS A 17 3.87 -19.40 -1.74
C HIS A 17 4.69 -18.50 -2.65
N ARG A 18 5.87 -18.98 -3.05
CA ARG A 18 6.76 -18.27 -3.98
C ARG A 18 6.12 -18.26 -5.37
N LEU A 19 5.40 -17.18 -5.72
CA LEU A 19 4.64 -17.14 -6.98
C LEU A 19 5.52 -17.17 -8.23
N PHE A 20 6.76 -16.66 -8.13
CA PHE A 20 7.75 -16.67 -9.20
C PHE A 20 9.13 -17.04 -8.66
N ARG A 21 10.00 -17.61 -9.51
CA ARG A 21 11.37 -18.01 -9.15
C ARG A 21 12.24 -16.83 -8.66
N PHE A 22 11.91 -15.61 -9.08
CA PHE A 22 12.59 -14.36 -8.68
C PHE A 22 11.91 -13.63 -7.51
N TYR A 23 10.84 -14.19 -6.95
CA TYR A 23 10.06 -13.56 -5.88
C TYR A 23 10.62 -13.98 -4.53
N ASP A 24 11.44 -13.14 -3.90
CA ASP A 24 11.75 -13.30 -2.47
C ASP A 24 10.70 -12.59 -1.62
N PRO A 25 9.88 -13.34 -0.86
CA PRO A 25 8.78 -12.76 -0.09
C PRO A 25 9.26 -11.73 0.94
N GLU A 26 10.47 -11.88 1.48
CA GLU A 26 11.10 -10.89 2.36
C GLU A 26 11.39 -9.57 1.64
N VAL A 27 11.94 -9.61 0.43
CA VAL A 27 12.25 -8.40 -0.35
C VAL A 27 10.95 -7.67 -0.70
N VAL A 28 9.91 -8.42 -1.09
CA VAL A 28 8.60 -7.84 -1.42
C VAL A 28 7.91 -7.27 -0.19
N ALA A 29 8.05 -7.91 0.98
CA ALA A 29 7.62 -7.37 2.27
C ALA A 29 8.30 -6.03 2.57
N VAL A 30 9.62 -5.94 2.42
CA VAL A 30 10.39 -4.71 2.64
C VAL A 30 9.98 -3.62 1.64
N LEU A 31 9.81 -3.96 0.36
CA LEU A 31 9.33 -3.02 -0.66
C LEU A 31 7.93 -2.50 -0.32
N GLY A 32 7.02 -3.36 0.16
CA GLY A 32 5.70 -2.96 0.62
C GLY A 32 5.74 -1.97 1.79
N ILE A 33 6.63 -2.18 2.76
CA ILE A 33 6.84 -1.24 3.88
C ILE A 33 7.36 0.10 3.36
N LEU A 34 8.39 0.10 2.51
CA LEU A 34 8.99 1.32 1.95
C LEU A 34 7.98 2.10 1.11
N LEU A 35 7.20 1.43 0.25
CA LEU A 35 6.13 2.06 -0.50
C LEU A 35 5.07 2.68 0.41
N GLY A 36 4.65 1.95 1.45
CA GLY A 36 3.68 2.45 2.41
C GLY A 36 4.17 3.71 3.13
N LEU A 37 5.43 3.72 3.59
CA LEU A 37 6.05 4.90 4.21
C LEU A 37 6.14 6.08 3.23
N PHE A 38 6.53 5.82 1.98
CA PHE A 38 6.57 6.86 0.96
C PHE A 38 5.20 7.45 0.70
N GLN A 39 4.15 6.62 0.74
CA GLN A 39 2.77 7.06 0.54
C GLN A 39 2.25 7.90 1.72
N VAL A 40 2.66 7.59 2.96
CA VAL A 40 2.41 8.45 4.13
C VAL A 40 3.15 9.79 4.00
N PHE A 41 4.40 9.78 3.55
CA PHE A 41 5.17 11.01 3.32
C PHE A 41 4.49 11.90 2.25
N LEU A 42 4.09 11.31 1.13
CA LEU A 42 3.34 11.99 0.08
C LEU A 42 1.98 12.51 0.58
N ALA A 43 1.32 11.82 1.52
CA ALA A 43 0.09 12.32 2.13
C ALA A 43 0.31 13.63 2.90
N VAL A 44 1.43 13.75 3.63
CA VAL A 44 1.80 14.99 4.32
C VAL A 44 2.07 16.10 3.31
N LEU A 45 2.78 15.82 2.21
CA LEU A 45 2.97 16.79 1.13
C LEU A 45 1.65 17.19 0.48
N ALA A 46 0.74 16.24 0.24
CA ALA A 46 -0.58 16.54 -0.33
C ALA A 46 -1.42 17.43 0.60
N TYR A 47 -1.31 17.25 1.92
CA TYR A 47 -1.98 18.08 2.92
C TYR A 47 -1.52 19.54 2.88
N THR A 48 -0.23 19.80 2.63
CA THR A 48 0.28 21.18 2.58
C THR A 48 -0.08 21.92 1.29
N ILE A 49 -0.36 21.19 0.20
CA ILE A 49 -0.64 21.78 -1.12
C ILE A 49 -2.15 21.95 -1.38
N SER A 50 -2.98 21.03 -0.89
CA SER A 50 -4.40 20.97 -1.25
C SER A 50 -5.30 21.65 -0.21
N THR A 51 -5.54 22.95 -0.37
CA THR A 51 -6.54 23.70 0.42
C THR A 51 -7.99 23.38 0.03
N GLU A 52 -8.22 23.02 -1.24
CA GLU A 52 -9.55 22.79 -1.82
C GLU A 52 -10.09 21.37 -1.53
N VAL A 53 -9.24 20.34 -1.66
CA VAL A 53 -9.66 18.94 -1.46
C VAL A 53 -9.17 18.42 -0.12
N LYS A 54 -9.79 18.92 0.96
CA LYS A 54 -9.38 18.65 2.36
C LYS A 54 -9.28 17.17 2.73
N TYR A 55 -9.86 16.26 1.97
CA TYR A 55 -9.87 14.82 2.27
C TYR A 55 -8.91 13.98 1.40
N LEU A 56 -8.22 14.62 0.44
CA LEU A 56 -7.38 13.92 -0.53
C LEU A 56 -6.16 13.26 0.13
N PHE A 57 -5.68 13.81 1.24
CA PHE A 57 -4.56 13.24 2.02
C PHE A 57 -4.96 12.01 2.86
N ILE A 58 -6.25 11.80 3.14
CA ILE A 58 -6.69 10.68 3.99
C ILE A 58 -6.53 9.35 3.25
N CYS A 59 -6.85 9.30 1.97
CA CYS A 59 -6.68 8.11 1.14
C CYS A 59 -5.23 7.60 1.11
N PRO A 60 -4.20 8.40 0.75
CA PRO A 60 -2.81 7.94 0.72
C PRO A 60 -2.30 7.59 2.11
N LEU A 61 -2.78 8.27 3.15
CA LEU A 61 -2.42 7.96 4.54
C LEU A 61 -2.95 6.58 4.95
N CYS A 62 -4.24 6.31 4.75
CA CYS A 62 -4.84 5.00 5.05
C CYS A 62 -4.18 3.88 4.22
N VAL A 63 -4.00 4.08 2.92
CA VAL A 63 -3.34 3.11 2.04
C VAL A 63 -1.90 2.87 2.47
N GLY A 64 -1.16 3.92 2.84
CA GLY A 64 0.20 3.84 3.34
C GLY A 64 0.29 2.98 4.61
N PHE A 65 -0.55 3.26 5.61
CA PHE A 65 -0.60 2.47 6.84
C PHE A 65 -0.95 1.00 6.60
N VAL A 66 -1.98 0.73 5.80
CA VAL A 66 -2.37 -0.65 5.47
C VAL A 66 -1.25 -1.38 4.74
N SER A 67 -0.51 -0.69 3.87
CA SER A 67 0.64 -1.28 3.15
C SER A 67 1.82 -1.58 4.07
N VAL A 68 2.13 -0.71 5.02
CA VAL A 68 3.14 -0.96 6.06
C VAL A 68 2.75 -2.17 6.91
N LEU A 69 1.48 -2.27 7.31
CA LEU A 69 0.97 -3.41 8.08
C LEU A 69 1.04 -4.71 7.27
N ALA A 70 0.57 -4.69 6.02
CA ALA A 70 0.59 -5.86 5.13
C ALA A 70 2.02 -6.36 4.91
N GLY A 71 2.97 -5.46 4.64
CA GLY A 71 4.39 -5.81 4.48
C GLY A 71 5.00 -6.34 5.78
N SER A 72 4.67 -5.75 6.93
CA SER A 72 5.14 -6.21 8.24
C SER A 72 4.64 -7.61 8.57
N PHE A 73 3.36 -7.90 8.32
CA PHE A 73 2.81 -9.24 8.47
C PHE A 73 3.41 -10.23 7.48
N GLY A 74 3.68 -9.80 6.24
CA GLY A 74 4.40 -10.59 5.24
C GLY A 74 5.75 -11.06 5.76
N MET A 75 6.56 -10.11 6.24
CA MET A 75 7.88 -10.39 6.81
C MET A 75 7.80 -11.27 8.07
N ALA A 76 6.81 -11.03 8.93
CA ALA A 76 6.60 -11.81 10.14
C ALA A 76 6.22 -13.27 9.84
N SER A 77 5.39 -13.51 8.83
CA SER A 77 4.99 -14.87 8.44
C SER A 77 6.11 -15.69 7.80
N GLU A 78 7.07 -15.04 7.14
CA GLU A 78 8.25 -15.74 6.63
C GLU A 78 9.16 -16.21 7.76
N ARG A 79 9.36 -15.36 8.77
CA ARG A 79 10.19 -15.69 9.94
C ARG A 79 9.51 -16.64 10.92
N THR A 80 8.19 -16.52 11.07
CA THR A 80 7.38 -17.34 11.98
C THR A 80 6.10 -17.77 11.26
N PRO A 81 6.13 -18.87 10.48
CA PRO A 81 4.98 -19.31 9.70
C PRO A 81 3.85 -19.76 10.61
N ARG A 82 2.77 -18.97 10.64
CA ARG A 82 1.52 -19.29 11.34
C ARG A 82 0.35 -19.01 10.41
N ARG A 83 -0.61 -19.92 10.39
CA ARG A 83 -1.83 -19.80 9.56
C ARG A 83 -2.62 -18.52 9.84
N GLU A 84 -2.67 -18.11 11.11
CA GLU A 84 -3.34 -16.87 11.52
C GLU A 84 -2.65 -15.62 10.94
N LEU A 85 -1.30 -15.58 10.93
CA LEU A 85 -0.56 -14.48 10.30
C LEU A 85 -0.80 -14.42 8.79
N LEU A 86 -0.89 -15.58 8.13
CA LEU A 86 -1.20 -15.65 6.69
C LEU A 86 -2.63 -15.14 6.39
N LYS A 87 -3.62 -15.47 7.22
CA LYS A 87 -4.99 -14.94 7.11
C LYS A 87 -5.03 -13.43 7.32
N THR A 88 -4.36 -12.92 8.36
CA THR A 88 -4.29 -11.48 8.62
C THR A 88 -3.61 -10.76 7.46
N SER A 89 -2.54 -11.33 6.91
CA SER A 89 -1.87 -10.78 5.74
C SER A 89 -2.79 -10.76 4.51
N LEU A 90 -3.54 -11.85 4.25
CA LEU A 90 -4.53 -11.91 3.18
C LEU A 90 -5.61 -10.83 3.33
N ILE A 91 -6.19 -10.69 4.53
CA ILE A 91 -7.22 -9.67 4.82
C ILE A 91 -6.64 -8.27 4.64
N SER A 92 -5.42 -8.02 5.14
CA SER A 92 -4.74 -6.73 4.98
C SER A 92 -4.42 -6.41 3.53
N GLY A 93 -4.05 -7.43 2.72
CA GLY A 93 -3.81 -7.30 1.30
C GLY A 93 -5.07 -6.97 0.51
N LEU A 94 -6.19 -7.62 0.82
CA LEU A 94 -7.50 -7.31 0.24
C LEU A 94 -7.97 -5.90 0.60
N ALA A 95 -7.83 -5.51 1.88
CA ALA A 95 -8.15 -4.16 2.33
C ALA A 95 -7.26 -3.12 1.64
N GLY A 96 -5.96 -3.40 1.49
CA GLY A 96 -5.01 -2.57 0.76
C GLY A 96 -5.37 -2.44 -0.72
N LEU A 97 -5.78 -3.54 -1.36
CA LEU A 97 -6.23 -3.55 -2.75
C LEU A 97 -7.45 -2.63 -2.95
N MET A 98 -8.47 -2.78 -2.10
CA MET A 98 -9.65 -1.91 -2.13
C MET A 98 -9.26 -0.44 -1.91
N GLY A 99 -8.39 -0.17 -0.94
CA GLY A 99 -7.89 1.18 -0.67
C GLY A 99 -7.14 1.79 -1.86
N THR A 100 -6.25 1.03 -2.50
CA THR A 100 -5.51 1.50 -3.68
C THR A 100 -6.41 1.73 -4.90
N LEU A 101 -7.47 0.93 -5.10
CA LEU A 101 -8.45 1.15 -6.16
C LEU A 101 -9.24 2.44 -5.94
N ILE A 102 -9.72 2.67 -4.72
CA ILE A 102 -10.39 3.92 -4.35
C ILE A 102 -9.45 5.11 -4.54
N GLY A 103 -8.21 4.99 -4.03
CA GLY A 103 -7.17 6.00 -4.21
C GLY A 103 -6.90 6.33 -5.67
N LEU A 104 -6.84 5.31 -6.54
CA LEU A 104 -6.62 5.49 -7.98
C LEU A 104 -7.72 6.36 -8.60
N VAL A 105 -8.99 6.06 -8.31
CA VAL A 105 -10.14 6.83 -8.82
C VAL A 105 -10.09 8.27 -8.30
N VAL A 106 -9.81 8.45 -7.00
CA VAL A 106 -9.72 9.79 -6.38
C VAL A 106 -8.57 10.61 -6.97
N TYR A 107 -7.39 10.02 -7.18
CA TYR A 107 -6.24 10.72 -7.74
C TYR A 107 -6.44 11.07 -9.22
N ILE A 108 -7.06 10.19 -10.01
CA ILE A 108 -7.43 10.49 -11.40
C ILE A 108 -8.42 11.66 -11.42
N TYR A 109 -9.44 11.62 -10.57
CA TYR A 109 -10.41 12.69 -10.44
C TYR A 109 -9.74 14.02 -10.05
N ALA A 110 -8.88 14.02 -9.03
CA ALA A 110 -8.17 15.21 -8.60
C ALA A 110 -7.23 15.77 -9.68
N ALA A 111 -6.50 14.90 -10.38
CA ALA A 111 -5.66 15.30 -11.51
C ALA A 111 -6.50 15.93 -12.64
N SER A 112 -7.72 15.43 -12.88
CA SER A 112 -8.63 15.99 -13.88
C SER A 112 -9.26 17.33 -13.48
N MET A 113 -9.45 17.58 -12.17
CA MET A 113 -10.00 18.83 -11.63
C MET A 113 -8.95 19.94 -11.49
N SER A 114 -7.66 19.59 -11.54
CA SER A 114 -6.51 20.50 -11.42
C SER A 114 -6.50 21.74 -12.33
N PRO A 115 -7.11 21.77 -13.55
CA PRO A 115 -7.17 22.99 -14.35
C PRO A 115 -8.05 24.09 -13.75
N ALA A 116 -8.92 23.76 -12.79
CA ALA A 116 -9.90 24.66 -12.19
C ALA A 116 -9.49 25.19 -10.80
N LEU A 117 -8.33 24.80 -10.27
CA LEU A 117 -7.85 25.31 -8.98
C LEU A 117 -7.49 26.80 -9.10
N SER A 118 -8.13 27.63 -8.28
CA SER A 118 -7.77 29.04 -8.12
C SER A 118 -6.34 29.17 -7.60
N SER A 119 -5.53 29.86 -8.37
CA SER A 119 -4.10 30.04 -8.15
C SER A 119 -3.88 30.91 -6.90
N CYS A 120 -3.43 30.26 -5.83
CA CYS A 120 -3.00 30.86 -4.56
C CYS A 120 -4.16 31.40 -3.67
N PRO A 121 -4.13 31.16 -2.35
CA PRO A 121 -5.14 31.68 -1.43
C PRO A 121 -5.19 33.20 -1.51
N GLU A 122 -6.39 33.77 -1.69
CA GLU A 122 -6.60 35.23 -1.72
C GLU A 122 -5.99 35.86 -0.46
N GLY A 123 -4.95 36.67 -0.63
CA GLY A 123 -4.23 37.34 0.46
C GLY A 123 -2.82 36.82 0.75
N ALA A 124 -2.38 35.72 0.11
CA ALA A 124 -0.96 35.34 0.15
C ALA A 124 -0.16 36.24 -0.81
N PHE A 125 0.54 37.20 -0.20
CA PHE A 125 1.67 38.01 -0.71
C PHE A 125 2.30 37.51 -2.03
N HIS A 126 2.71 38.46 -2.89
CA HIS A 126 3.54 38.46 -4.13
C HIS A 126 4.53 37.29 -4.46
N TRP A 127 4.65 36.26 -3.63
CA TRP A 127 5.61 35.17 -3.63
C TRP A 127 5.06 33.82 -4.10
N CYS A 128 3.87 33.79 -4.70
CA CYS A 128 3.27 32.57 -5.22
C CYS A 128 3.37 32.56 -6.77
N PRO A 129 4.52 32.18 -7.36
CA PRO A 129 4.61 31.98 -8.79
C PRO A 129 3.75 30.77 -9.16
N GLU A 130 2.57 31.07 -9.71
CA GLU A 130 1.53 30.12 -10.11
C GLU A 130 2.07 28.95 -10.94
N SER A 131 3.03 29.21 -11.82
CA SER A 131 3.69 28.18 -12.64
C SER A 131 4.44 27.15 -11.79
N VAL A 132 5.14 27.58 -10.74
CA VAL A 132 5.91 26.70 -9.85
C VAL A 132 4.96 25.88 -8.98
N PHE A 133 3.90 26.50 -8.44
CA PHE A 133 2.89 25.80 -7.65
C PHE A 133 2.17 24.72 -8.47
N LYS A 134 1.75 25.06 -9.70
CA LYS A 134 1.09 24.13 -10.61
C LYS A 134 1.99 22.97 -11.01
N SER A 135 3.25 23.22 -11.35
CA SER A 135 4.23 22.18 -11.64
C SER A 135 4.48 21.27 -10.43
N PHE A 136 4.57 21.82 -9.23
CA PHE A 136 4.74 21.05 -8.00
C PHE A 136 3.51 20.18 -7.70
N TYR A 137 2.30 20.72 -7.85
CA TYR A 137 1.05 19.99 -7.69
C TYR A 137 0.97 18.78 -8.64
N TYR A 138 1.29 18.97 -9.92
CA TYR A 138 1.32 17.87 -10.89
C TYR A 138 2.39 16.83 -10.57
N ALA A 139 3.58 17.26 -10.13
CA ALA A 139 4.64 16.36 -9.74
C ALA A 139 4.22 15.47 -8.56
N VAL A 140 3.63 16.07 -7.52
CA VAL A 140 3.13 15.33 -6.34
C VAL A 140 1.97 14.41 -6.73
N SER A 141 0.99 14.91 -7.48
CA SER A 141 -0.15 14.10 -7.94
C SER A 141 0.28 12.92 -8.82
N GLY A 142 1.23 13.15 -9.72
CA GLY A 142 1.82 12.11 -10.57
C GLY A 142 2.59 11.07 -9.76
N GLN A 143 3.35 11.49 -8.74
CA GLN A 143 3.97 10.57 -7.79
C GLN A 143 2.92 9.75 -7.04
N LEU A 144 1.87 10.37 -6.49
CA LEU A 144 0.80 9.63 -5.81
C LEU A 144 0.18 8.56 -6.73
N LEU A 145 -0.09 8.88 -8.00
CA LEU A 145 -0.59 7.92 -8.98
C LEU A 145 0.39 6.76 -9.22
N PHE A 146 1.67 7.10 -9.43
CA PHE A 146 2.71 6.10 -9.69
C PHE A 146 2.89 5.14 -8.51
N TYR A 147 3.08 5.68 -7.30
CA TYR A 147 3.26 4.87 -6.11
C TYR A 147 1.99 4.09 -5.77
N ASN A 148 0.80 4.66 -5.94
CA ASN A 148 -0.45 3.92 -5.74
C ASN A 148 -0.61 2.75 -6.71
N SER A 149 -0.17 2.90 -7.96
CA SER A 149 -0.19 1.83 -8.97
C SER A 149 0.79 0.71 -8.61
N ALA A 150 1.99 1.07 -8.13
CA ALA A 150 2.95 0.10 -7.63
C ALA A 150 2.44 -0.62 -6.37
N THR A 151 1.81 0.10 -5.43
CA THR A 151 1.18 -0.47 -4.23
C THR A 151 0.04 -1.43 -4.59
N LEU A 152 -0.77 -1.12 -5.62
CA LEU A 152 -1.81 -2.00 -6.14
C LEU A 152 -1.23 -3.34 -6.64
N ILE A 153 -0.18 -3.27 -7.46
CA ILE A 153 0.52 -4.46 -7.98
C ILE A 153 1.08 -5.30 -6.82
N LEU A 154 1.65 -4.64 -5.82
CA LEU A 154 2.26 -5.31 -4.67
C LEU A 154 1.21 -5.99 -3.78
N HIS A 155 0.06 -5.35 -3.52
CA HIS A 155 -1.07 -5.98 -2.82
C HIS A 155 -1.68 -7.14 -3.61
N CYS A 156 -1.73 -7.07 -4.95
CA CYS A 156 -2.09 -8.23 -5.78
C CYS A 156 -1.14 -9.40 -5.52
N PHE A 157 0.18 -9.15 -5.51
CA PHE A 157 1.15 -10.20 -5.24
C PHE A 157 1.00 -10.77 -3.83
N PHE A 158 0.84 -9.95 -2.79
CA PHE A 158 0.59 -10.45 -1.43
C PHE A 158 -0.67 -11.28 -1.35
N THR A 159 -1.78 -10.79 -1.90
CA THR A 159 -3.07 -11.47 -1.86
C THR A 159 -3.00 -12.83 -2.57
N LEU A 160 -2.42 -12.87 -3.76
CA LEU A 160 -2.26 -14.12 -4.52
C LEU A 160 -1.30 -15.10 -3.82
N SER A 161 -0.21 -14.59 -3.24
CA SER A 161 0.79 -15.42 -2.54
C SER A 161 0.23 -16.00 -1.24
N ALA A 162 -0.52 -15.20 -0.48
CA ALA A 162 -1.19 -15.65 0.74
C ALA A 162 -2.29 -16.65 0.40
N LEU A 163 -3.11 -16.38 -0.62
CA LEU A 163 -4.20 -17.28 -1.05
C LEU A 163 -3.67 -18.64 -1.51
N LYS A 164 -2.58 -18.66 -2.29
CA LYS A 164 -1.93 -19.91 -2.69
C LYS A 164 -1.32 -20.63 -1.49
N GLY A 165 -0.63 -19.92 -0.59
CA GLY A 165 -0.07 -20.50 0.63
C GLY A 165 -1.14 -21.14 1.53
N LEU A 166 -2.32 -20.51 1.65
CA LEU A 166 -3.49 -21.02 2.39
C LEU A 166 -4.23 -22.18 1.71
N ARG A 167 -4.04 -22.40 0.39
CA ARG A 167 -4.64 -23.54 -0.33
C ARG A 167 -3.75 -24.76 -0.35
N VAL A 168 -2.43 -24.57 -0.31
CA VAL A 168 -1.45 -25.66 -0.35
C VAL A 168 -1.30 -26.34 1.03
N HIS A 169 -1.70 -25.66 2.11
CA HIS A 169 -1.66 -26.13 3.51
C HIS A 169 -3.01 -25.96 4.23
#